data_AF-A0A1Y2SKU4-F1
#
_entry.id   AF-A0A1Y2SKU4-F1
#
_cell.length_a   1.000
_cell.length_b   1.000
_cell.length_c   1.000
_cell.angle_alpha   90.00
_cell.angle_beta   90.00
_cell.angle_gamma   90.00
#
_symmetry.space_group_name_H-M   'P 1'
#
loop_
_entity.id
_entity.type
_entity.pdbx_description
1 polymer ?
#
loop_
_entity_poly.entity_id
_entity_poly.type
_entity_poly.pdbx_seq_one_letter_code
_entity_poly.pdbx_strand_id
1 'polypeptide(L)'
;MKNFSYVLLLGAFYIPTSFADTSATGNSQKTAHQQIAVQGSSHQGALRKCTDLLPAGHKYTISIVGTSDKTTQNAKGEFTGKFEVSDETKQTLNQKRAKEVKPFIQCVTETVL
;
A
#
# COMPACT_ATOMS: atom_id res chain seq x y z
N MET A 1 -19.39 -53.93 46.77
CA MET A 1 -19.34 -54.86 45.61
C MET A 1 -20.37 -54.43 44.57
N LYS A 2 -20.07 -54.68 43.29
CA LYS A 2 -20.81 -54.34 42.05
C LYS A 2 -20.58 -52.90 41.56
N ASN A 3 -19.58 -52.62 40.71
CA ASN A 3 -19.29 -53.04 39.32
C ASN A 3 -20.10 -52.25 38.26
N PHE A 4 -19.37 -51.37 37.58
CA PHE A 4 -19.41 -50.93 36.19
C PHE A 4 -20.72 -51.02 35.37
N SER A 5 -21.09 -49.89 34.74
CA SER A 5 -21.37 -49.92 33.29
C SER A 5 -21.15 -48.56 32.64
N TYR A 6 -20.25 -48.56 31.66
CA TYR A 6 -19.91 -47.51 30.71
C TYR A 6 -20.84 -47.66 29.49
N VAL A 7 -21.58 -46.62 29.10
CA VAL A 7 -22.14 -46.40 27.74
C VAL A 7 -22.36 -44.88 27.61
N LEU A 8 -21.40 -44.08 27.12
CA LEU A 8 -21.12 -43.79 25.70
C LEU A 8 -22.37 -43.38 24.92
N LEU A 9 -22.77 -42.11 25.08
CA LEU A 9 -23.70 -41.43 24.17
C LEU A 9 -22.95 -40.32 23.44
N LEU A 10 -22.74 -40.57 22.15
CA LEU A 10 -22.14 -39.69 21.15
C LEU A 10 -22.86 -38.33 21.10
N GLY A 11 -22.24 -37.30 21.67
CA GLY A 11 -22.53 -35.91 21.36
C GLY A 11 -21.60 -35.47 20.23
N ALA A 12 -22.18 -35.23 19.05
CA ALA A 12 -21.47 -34.87 17.84
C ALA A 12 -20.49 -33.70 18.04
N PHE A 13 -19.29 -33.86 17.49
CA PHE A 13 -18.35 -32.77 17.27
C PHE A 13 -19.01 -31.72 16.37
N TYR A 14 -19.33 -30.56 16.93
CA TYR A 14 -19.41 -29.33 16.17
C TYR A 14 -18.65 -28.26 16.93
N ILE A 15 -17.36 -28.09 16.59
CA ILE A 15 -16.58 -26.93 16.99
C ILE A 15 -16.81 -25.89 15.89
N PRO A 16 -17.59 -24.83 16.09
CA PRO A 16 -17.41 -23.64 15.28
C PRO A 16 -16.05 -23.07 15.69
N THR A 17 -15.07 -23.07 14.79
CA THR A 17 -13.87 -22.24 14.95
C THR A 17 -14.29 -20.78 14.80
N SER A 18 -14.89 -20.23 15.85
CA SER A 18 -15.07 -18.79 16.00
C SER A 18 -13.86 -18.27 16.76
N PHE A 19 -12.73 -18.14 16.06
CA PHE A 19 -11.66 -17.28 16.53
C PHE A 19 -12.09 -15.83 16.27
N ALA A 20 -12.60 -15.19 17.31
CA ALA A 20 -12.47 -13.75 17.49
C ALA A 20 -12.72 -13.45 18.96
N ASP A 21 -11.67 -13.56 19.76
CA ASP A 21 -11.60 -12.89 21.05
C ASP A 21 -11.74 -11.39 20.80
N THR A 22 -12.96 -10.88 20.95
CA THR A 22 -13.19 -9.49 21.27
C THR A 22 -13.05 -9.33 22.78
N SER A 23 -11.93 -8.76 23.22
CA SER A 23 -11.91 -7.97 24.45
C SER A 23 -11.38 -6.59 24.10
N ALA A 24 -12.32 -5.70 23.78
CA ALA A 24 -12.08 -4.27 23.76
C ALA A 24 -11.82 -3.80 25.19
N THR A 25 -10.59 -3.43 25.51
CA THR A 25 -10.32 -2.43 26.56
C THR A 25 -8.93 -1.84 26.35
N GLY A 26 -8.86 -0.50 26.29
CA GLY A 26 -7.62 0.23 26.53
C GLY A 26 -7.13 1.08 25.36
N ASN A 27 -7.55 2.35 25.35
CA ASN A 27 -6.95 3.44 24.60
C ASN A 27 -5.42 3.38 24.57
N SER A 28 -4.84 3.40 23.37
CA SER A 28 -3.74 4.33 23.08
C SER A 28 -3.60 4.52 21.58
N GLN A 29 -4.10 5.68 21.16
CA GLN A 29 -3.76 6.41 19.96
C GLN A 29 -2.33 6.13 19.48
N LYS A 30 -2.20 5.36 18.40
CA LYS A 30 -1.01 5.38 17.56
C LYS A 30 -1.48 5.31 16.12
N THR A 31 -1.55 6.48 15.50
CA THR A 31 -1.74 6.67 14.07
C THR A 31 -0.82 5.69 13.35
N ALA A 32 -1.38 4.60 12.81
CA ALA A 32 -0.63 3.67 12.00
C ALA A 32 -0.33 4.36 10.68
N HIS A 33 0.75 5.13 10.63
CA HIS A 33 1.50 5.31 9.39
C HIS A 33 1.90 3.90 8.97
N GLN A 34 1.10 3.27 8.10
CA GLN A 34 1.50 2.07 7.39
C GLN A 34 2.70 2.45 6.52
N GLN A 35 3.90 2.38 7.09
CA GLN A 35 5.12 2.26 6.31
C GLN A 35 5.09 0.85 5.72
N ILE A 36 4.64 0.76 4.47
CA ILE A 36 4.77 -0.45 3.68
C ILE A 36 6.27 -0.65 3.44
N ALA A 37 6.89 -1.52 4.25
CA ALA A 37 8.23 -2.02 3.97
C ALA A 37 8.15 -2.86 2.68
N VAL A 38 8.66 -2.31 1.57
CA VAL A 38 8.71 -3.02 0.29
C VAL A 38 9.72 -4.14 0.41
N GLN A 39 9.25 -5.36 0.65
CA GLN A 39 10.01 -6.58 0.39
C GLN A 39 10.42 -6.57 -1.09
N GLY A 40 11.72 -6.71 -1.34
CA GLY A 40 12.29 -6.75 -2.69
C GLY A 40 11.72 -7.93 -3.47
N SER A 41 10.67 -7.68 -4.26
CA SER A 41 10.16 -8.63 -5.24
C SER A 41 10.70 -8.27 -6.62
N SER A 42 11.03 -9.31 -7.39
CA SER A 42 11.70 -9.28 -8.68
C SER A 42 10.89 -8.67 -9.84
N HIS A 43 9.75 -8.04 -9.56
CA HIS A 43 9.03 -7.21 -10.53
C HIS A 43 9.32 -5.75 -10.19
N GLN A 44 10.28 -5.14 -10.89
CA GLN A 44 10.44 -3.70 -10.85
C GLN A 44 9.13 -3.04 -11.30
N GLY A 45 8.37 -2.50 -10.34
CA GLY A 45 7.17 -1.70 -10.63
C GLY A 45 7.53 -0.56 -11.59
N ALA A 46 6.58 -0.16 -12.45
CA ALA A 46 6.82 0.83 -13.52
C ALA A 46 7.52 2.11 -13.00
N LEU A 47 7.15 2.58 -11.81
CA LEU A 47 7.79 3.73 -11.16
C LEU A 47 9.29 3.51 -10.90
N ARG A 48 9.70 2.32 -10.46
CA ARG A 48 11.10 1.98 -10.21
C ARG A 48 11.94 1.97 -11.49
N LYS A 49 11.34 1.66 -12.64
CA LYS A 49 12.05 1.75 -13.94
C LYS A 49 12.27 3.21 -14.32
N CYS A 50 11.30 4.08 -14.04
CA CYS A 50 11.46 5.50 -14.30
C CYS A 50 12.54 6.14 -13.43
N THR A 51 12.77 5.68 -12.20
CA THR A 51 13.77 6.30 -11.29
C THR A 51 15.20 6.26 -11.83
N ASP A 52 15.52 5.36 -12.76
CA ASP A 52 16.84 5.31 -13.40
C ASP A 52 17.11 6.55 -14.29
N LEU A 53 16.06 7.29 -14.65
CA LEU A 53 16.13 8.55 -15.40
C LEU A 53 16.35 9.77 -14.50
N LEU A 54 16.36 9.60 -13.18
CA LEU A 54 16.66 10.70 -12.25
C LEU A 54 18.17 10.96 -12.22
N PRO A 55 18.60 12.24 -12.33
CA PRO A 55 20.00 12.60 -12.18
C PRO A 55 20.60 12.13 -10.84
N ALA A 56 21.75 11.47 -10.92
CA ALA A 56 22.50 11.04 -9.75
C ALA A 56 22.99 12.23 -8.90
N GLY A 57 23.33 11.97 -7.62
CA GLY A 57 23.87 12.99 -6.71
C GLY A 57 22.82 13.85 -5.99
N HIS A 58 21.54 13.49 -6.09
CA HIS A 58 20.46 14.26 -5.51
C HIS A 58 19.45 13.40 -4.77
N LYS A 59 18.77 14.01 -3.80
CA LYS A 59 17.59 13.44 -3.16
C LYS A 59 16.33 14.01 -3.81
N TYR A 60 15.34 13.15 -3.97
CA TYR A 60 14.06 13.50 -4.59
C TYR A 60 12.92 13.03 -3.71
N THR A 61 11.89 13.86 -3.62
CA THR A 61 10.59 13.48 -3.11
C THR A 61 9.63 13.39 -4.29
N ILE A 62 9.08 12.20 -4.50
CA ILE A 62 8.12 11.92 -5.58
C ILE A 62 6.75 11.73 -4.93
N SER A 63 5.78 12.56 -5.33
CA SER A 63 4.42 12.53 -4.79
C SER A 63 3.43 12.24 -5.92
N ILE A 64 2.67 11.16 -5.79
CA ILE A 64 1.55 10.83 -6.66
C ILE A 64 0.32 10.74 -5.77
N VAL A 65 -0.61 11.67 -5.96
CA VAL A 65 -1.87 11.73 -5.20
C VAL A 65 -2.99 11.69 -6.20
N GLY A 66 -3.90 10.72 -6.09
CA GLY A 66 -5.07 10.71 -6.94
C GLY A 66 -6.23 9.94 -6.35
N THR A 67 -7.37 10.13 -6.99
CA THR A 67 -8.66 9.56 -6.64
C THR A 67 -9.19 8.74 -7.81
N SER A 68 -9.73 7.57 -7.49
CA SER A 68 -10.43 6.71 -8.44
C SER A 68 -11.75 6.32 -7.81
N ASP A 69 -12.87 6.74 -8.42
CA ASP A 69 -14.20 6.32 -8.01
C ASP A 69 -14.51 4.97 -8.66
N LYS A 70 -14.60 3.93 -7.82
CA LYS A 70 -14.94 2.55 -8.22
C LYS A 70 -16.34 2.13 -7.74
N THR A 71 -17.17 3.08 -7.34
CA THR A 71 -18.49 2.80 -6.77
C THR A 71 -19.53 2.43 -7.83
N THR A 72 -19.28 2.69 -9.11
CA THR A 72 -20.15 2.32 -10.24
C THR A 72 -19.46 1.37 -11.22
N GLN A 73 -20.21 0.44 -11.82
CA GLN A 73 -19.68 -0.54 -12.78
C GLN A 73 -19.30 0.08 -14.14
N ASN A 74 -19.62 1.35 -14.41
CA ASN A 74 -19.18 2.08 -15.59
C ASN A 74 -17.77 2.64 -15.35
N ALA A 75 -16.79 1.75 -15.39
CA ALA A 75 -15.39 2.02 -15.14
C ALA A 75 -14.71 2.68 -16.36
N LYS A 76 -15.05 3.93 -16.66
CA LYS A 76 -14.05 4.90 -17.11
C LYS A 76 -13.38 5.52 -15.89
N GLY A 77 -12.97 4.69 -14.94
CA GLY A 77 -12.36 5.11 -13.67
C GLY A 77 -10.96 5.64 -13.91
N GLU A 78 -10.85 6.74 -14.65
CA GLU A 78 -9.60 7.42 -14.91
C GLU A 78 -9.03 7.90 -13.58
N PHE A 79 -7.75 7.62 -13.37
CA PHE A 79 -7.01 8.16 -12.25
C PHE A 79 -6.96 9.68 -12.41
N THR A 80 -7.58 10.41 -11.48
CA THR A 80 -7.51 11.86 -11.44
C THR A 80 -6.60 12.26 -10.29
N GLY A 81 -5.65 13.16 -10.52
CA GLY A 81 -4.66 13.42 -9.49
C GLY A 81 -3.59 14.44 -9.85
N LYS A 82 -2.65 14.58 -8.92
CA LYS A 82 -1.45 15.40 -9.05
C LYS A 82 -0.22 14.52 -8.96
N PHE A 83 0.73 14.83 -9.83
CA PHE A 83 2.07 14.28 -9.81
C PHE A 83 3.08 15.40 -9.65
N GLU A 84 3.89 15.31 -8.60
CA GLU A 84 4.87 16.34 -8.23
C GLU A 84 6.23 15.72 -7.93
N VAL A 85 7.29 16.42 -8.36
CA VAL A 85 8.68 16.09 -8.06
C VAL A 85 9.31 17.28 -7.35
N SER A 86 9.83 17.04 -6.16
CA SER A 86 10.45 18.06 -5.31
C SER A 86 11.78 17.57 -4.75
N ASP A 87 12.54 18.48 -4.16
CA ASP A 87 13.79 18.14 -3.46
C ASP A 87 13.53 17.52 -2.07
N GLU A 88 14.58 17.27 -1.30
CA GLU A 88 14.46 16.73 0.06
C GLU A 88 13.71 17.64 1.03
N THR A 89 13.62 18.94 0.74
CA THR A 89 12.90 19.92 1.54
C THR A 89 11.44 20.10 1.08
N LYS A 90 11.01 19.29 0.09
CA LYS A 90 9.69 19.36 -0.55
C LYS A 90 9.45 20.68 -1.29
N GLN A 91 10.51 21.40 -1.64
CA GLN A 91 10.40 22.62 -2.45
C GLN A 91 10.39 22.28 -3.94
N THR A 92 9.79 23.19 -4.73
CA THR A 92 9.80 23.07 -6.17
C THR A 92 11.23 23.12 -6.70
N LEU A 93 11.51 22.25 -7.66
CA LEU A 93 12.82 22.22 -8.29
C LEU A 93 13.10 23.54 -9.00
N ASN A 94 14.33 24.05 -8.86
CA ASN A 94 14.77 25.19 -9.65
C ASN A 94 14.73 24.86 -11.16
N GLN A 95 14.79 25.90 -12.00
CA GLN A 95 14.60 25.76 -13.45
C GLN A 95 15.56 24.76 -14.11
N LYS A 96 16.83 24.69 -13.66
CA LYS A 96 17.81 23.75 -14.20
C LYS A 96 17.39 22.32 -13.89
N ARG A 97 17.08 22.06 -12.62
CA ARG A 97 16.67 20.75 -12.11
C ARG A 97 15.36 20.28 -12.72
N ALA A 98 14.41 21.19 -12.90
CA ALA A 98 13.13 20.90 -13.56
C ALA A 98 13.32 20.41 -15.02
N LYS A 99 14.32 20.93 -15.75
CA LYS A 99 14.65 20.45 -17.10
C LYS A 99 15.30 19.06 -17.07
N GLU A 100 16.19 18.82 -16.11
CA GLU A 100 16.92 17.55 -15.98
C GLU A 100 15.99 16.38 -15.61
N VAL A 101 14.95 16.61 -14.80
CA VAL A 101 13.99 15.56 -14.42
C VAL A 101 12.88 15.32 -15.45
N LYS A 102 12.87 16.07 -16.56
CA LYS A 102 11.81 15.96 -17.58
C LYS A 102 11.66 14.53 -18.16
N PRO A 103 12.73 13.77 -18.42
CA PRO A 103 12.62 12.38 -18.87
C PRO A 103 11.95 11.47 -17.83
N PHE A 104 12.25 11.67 -16.54
CA PHE A 104 11.58 10.96 -15.45
C PHE A 104 10.08 11.27 -15.42
N ILE A 105 9.71 12.55 -15.53
CA ILE A 105 8.31 12.98 -15.51
C ILE A 105 7.53 12.34 -16.67
N GLN A 106 8.12 12.32 -17.87
CA GLN A 106 7.52 11.70 -19.05
C GLN A 106 7.30 10.20 -18.82
N CYS A 107 8.32 9.48 -18.35
CA CYS A 107 8.21 8.04 -18.07
C CYS A 107 7.10 7.73 -17.07
N VAL A 108 6.98 8.48 -15.98
CA VAL A 108 5.91 8.27 -14.98
C VAL A 108 4.54 8.53 -15.60
N THR A 109 4.41 9.58 -16.42
CA THR A 109 3.15 9.93 -17.07
C THR A 109 2.70 8.87 -18.08
N GLU A 110 3.62 8.23 -18.78
CA GLU A 110 3.30 7.23 -19.82
C GLU A 110 3.13 5.81 -19.27
N THR A 111 3.76 5.48 -18.14
CA THR A 111 3.89 4.08 -17.67
C THR A 111 3.30 3.81 -16.30
N VAL A 112 3.02 4.86 -15.52
CA VAL A 112 2.51 4.75 -14.14
C VAL A 112 1.11 5.35 -14.01
N LEU A 113 0.89 6.52 -14.61
CA LEU A 113 -0.39 7.23 -14.61
C LEU A 113 -1.27 6.79 -15.78
#